data_AF-Q54JV6-F1
#
_entry.id   AF-Q54JV6-F1
#
_cell.length_a   1.000
_cell.length_b   1.000
_cell.length_c   1.000
_cell.angle_alpha   90.00
_cell.angle_beta   90.00
_cell.angle_gamma   90.00
#
_symmetry.space_group_name_H-M   'P 1'
#
loop_
_entity.id
_entity.type
_entity.pdbx_description
1 polymer ?
#
loop_
_entity_poly.entity_id
_entity_poly.type
_entity_poly.pdbx_seq_one_letter_code
_entity_poly.pdbx_strand_id
1 'polypeptide(L)' 'MDILEETAAPLKDFAKNSIRLFKKCTKPDAQEFQKIALATLIGFAIMGFIGFFVKLIHIPINNILVGGV' A
#
# COMPACT_ATOMS: atom_id res chain seq x y z
N MET A 1 20.96 -29.82 -18.61
CA MET A 1 20.58 -28.99 -17.43
C MET A 1 20.80 -27.52 -17.78
N ASP A 2 20.43 -27.11 -18.99
CA ASP A 2 20.97 -25.87 -19.58
C ASP A 2 19.99 -24.70 -19.43
N ILE A 3 18.69 -25.00 -19.45
CA ILE A 3 17.62 -24.01 -19.30
C ILE A 3 17.69 -23.32 -17.92
N LEU A 4 18.08 -24.05 -16.87
CA LEU A 4 18.22 -23.50 -15.53
C LEU A 4 19.45 -22.57 -15.41
N GLU A 5 20.58 -22.91 -16.02
CA GLU A 5 21.76 -22.01 -16.00
C GLU A 5 21.56 -20.80 -16.91
N GLU A 6 20.94 -20.98 -18.07
CA GLU A 6 20.61 -19.91 -19.03
C GLU A 6 19.59 -18.92 -18.46
N THR A 7 18.64 -19.37 -17.62
CA THR A 7 17.70 -18.48 -16.91
C THR A 7 18.24 -17.94 -15.59
N ALA A 8 19.10 -18.69 -14.89
CA ALA A 8 19.67 -18.25 -13.60
C ALA A 8 20.74 -17.16 -13.76
N ALA A 9 21.54 -17.20 -14.83
CA ALA A 9 22.54 -16.17 -15.10
C ALA A 9 21.94 -14.75 -15.22
N PRO A 10 20.94 -14.48 -16.08
CA PRO A 10 20.33 -13.15 -16.18
C PRO A 10 19.59 -12.76 -14.89
N LEU A 11 19.01 -13.72 -14.16
CA LEU A 11 18.37 -13.44 -12.86
C LEU A 11 19.39 -13.01 -11.80
N LYS A 12 20.57 -13.63 -11.76
CA LYS A 12 21.66 -13.26 -10.84
C LYS A 12 22.21 -11.87 -11.15
N ASP A 13 22.41 -11.56 -12.43
CA ASP A 13 22.85 -10.23 -12.86
C ASP A 13 21.78 -9.17 -12.58
N PHE A 14 20.50 -9.48 -12.82
CA PHE A 14 19.38 -8.63 -12.43
C PHE A 14 19.39 -8.34 -10.93
N ALA A 15 19.46 -9.38 -10.08
CA ALA A 15 19.51 -9.21 -8.62
C ALA A 15 20.70 -8.34 -8.18
N LYS A 16 21.89 -8.55 -8.76
CA LYS A 16 23.07 -7.73 -8.48
C LYS A 16 22.87 -6.27 -8.89
N ASN A 17 22.25 -6.03 -10.04
CA ASN A 17 21.92 -4.69 -10.52
C ASN A 17 20.84 -4.01 -9.65
N SER A 18 19.82 -4.73 -9.19
CA SER A 18 18.79 -4.23 -8.27
C SER A 18 19.37 -3.81 -6.92
N ILE A 19 20.28 -4.61 -6.35
CA ILE A 19 20.96 -4.26 -5.10
C ILE A 19 21.84 -3.02 -5.28
N ARG A 20 22.56 -2.93 -6.41
CA ARG A 20 23.36 -1.75 -6.75
C ARG A 20 22.49 -0.49 -6.86
N LEU A 21 21.31 -0.59 -7.46
CA LEU A 21 20.35 0.50 -7.56
C LEU A 21 19.86 0.92 -6.17
N PHE A 22 19.40 -0.03 -5.36
CA PHE A 22 18.90 0.24 -4.00
C PHE A 22 19.93 0.95 -3.12
N LYS A 23 21.22 0.58 -3.23
CA LYS A 23 22.32 1.25 -2.51
C LYS A 23 22.63 2.66 -3.02
N LYS A 24 22.31 2.97 -4.29
CA LYS A 24 22.53 4.30 -4.90
C LYS A 24 21.38 5.27 -4.58
N CYS A 25 20.18 4.76 -4.33
CA CYS A 25 19.04 5.59 -3.94
C CYS A 25 19.32 6.32 -2.61
N THR A 26 18.92 7.59 -2.54
CA THR A 26 18.90 8.32 -1.26
C THR A 26 17.82 7.72 -0.37
N LYS A 27 18.18 7.32 0.84
CA LYS A 27 17.21 6.82 1.82
C LYS A 27 16.52 8.02 2.46
N PRO A 28 15.20 7.99 2.66
CA PRO A 28 14.48 9.11 3.26
C PRO A 28 15.04 9.37 4.65
N ASP A 29 15.27 10.65 4.97
CA ASP A 29 15.67 11.04 6.31
C ASP A 29 14.48 10.87 7.28
N ALA A 30 14.76 10.78 8.58
CA ALA A 30 13.75 10.62 9.62
C ALA A 30 12.68 11.74 9.55
N GLN A 31 13.09 12.97 9.25
CA GLN A 31 12.18 14.11 9.12
C GLN A 31 11.28 13.99 7.88
N GLU A 32 11.80 13.50 6.76
CA GLU A 32 11.02 13.29 5.53
C GLU A 32 10.00 12.18 5.70
N PHE A 33 10.43 11.07 6.31
CA PHE A 33 9.55 9.95 6.61
C PHE A 33 8.38 10.37 7.52
N GLN A 34 8.64 11.15 8.57
CA GLN A 34 7.60 11.66 9.46
C GLN A 34 6.59 12.56 8.74
N LYS A 35 7.03 13.45 7.84
CA LYS A 35 6.13 14.31 7.05
C LYS A 35 5.21 13.49 6.16
N ILE A 36 5.76 12.51 5.44
CA ILE A 36 4.98 11.62 4.57
C ILE A 36 4.02 10.77 5.40
N ALA A 37 4.50 10.15 6.48
CA ALA A 37 3.68 9.33 7.36
C ALA A 37 2.51 10.11 7.97
N LEU A 38 2.73 11.36 8.40
CA LEU A 38 1.67 12.22 8.91
C LEU A 38 0.64 12.56 7.83
N ALA A 39 1.08 12.92 6.63
CA ALA A 39 0.19 13.20 5.51
C ALA A 39 -0.66 11.97 5.13
N THR A 40 -0.05 10.79 5.07
CA THR A 40 -0.76 9.53 4.80
C THR A 40 -1.75 9.19 5.92
N LEU A 41 -1.38 9.40 7.18
CA LEU A 41 -2.25 9.16 8.34
C LEU A 41 -3.50 10.05 8.28
N ILE A 42 -3.34 11.34 7.96
CA ILE A 42 -4.47 12.27 7.82
C ILE A 42 -5.40 11.81 6.68
N GLY A 43 -4.84 11.40 5.54
CA GLY A 43 -5.62 10.84 4.43
C GLY A 43 -6.39 9.58 4.84
N PHE A 44 -5.73 8.66 5.54
CA PHE A 44 -6.38 7.45 6.06
C PHE A 44 -7.50 7.78 7.05
N ALA A 45 -7.29 8.75 7.94
CA ALA A 45 -8.30 9.19 8.90
C ALA A 45 -9.53 9.78 8.20
N ILE A 46 -9.35 10.63 7.17
CA ILE A 46 -10.46 11.22 6.41
C ILE A 46 -11.25 10.13 5.66
N MET A 47 -10.56 9.25 4.94
CA MET A 47 -11.22 8.17 4.18
C MET A 47 -11.93 7.18 5.11
N GLY A 48 -11.31 6.86 6.25
CA GLY A 48 -11.90 6.00 7.28
C GLY A 48 -13.13 6.65 7.93
N PHE A 49 -13.08 7.95 8.24
CA PHE A 49 -14.21 8.68 8.81
C PHE A 49 -15.39 8.71 7.84
N ILE A 50 -15.16 9.05 6.58
CA ILE A 50 -16.22 9.05 5.54
C ILE A 50 -16.87 7.67 5.46
N GLY A 51 -16.08 6.59 5.39
CA GLY A 51 -16.59 5.22 5.35
C GLY A 51 -17.41 4.83 6.58
N PHE A 52 -17.01 5.29 7.78
CA PHE A 52 -17.73 5.03 9.02
C PHE A 52 -19.11 5.71 9.03
N PHE A 53 -19.19 7.00 8.66
CA PHE A 53 -20.48 7.72 8.61
C PHE A 53 -21.41 7.18 7.52
N VAL A 54 -20.87 6.88 6.34
CA VAL A 54 -21.64 6.23 5.27
C VAL A 54 -22.22 4.92 5.81
N LYS A 55 -21.42 4.05 6.43
CA LYS A 55 -21.92 2.79 7.00
C LYS A 55 -22.96 3.01 8.10
N LEU A 56 -22.72 3.96 9.01
CA LEU A 56 -23.66 4.28 10.08
C LEU A 56 -25.04 4.72 9.57
N ILE A 57 -25.10 5.52 8.49
CA ILE A 57 -26.36 5.96 7.89
C ILE A 57 -27.04 4.81 7.14
N HIS A 58 -26.29 3.93 6.51
CA HIS A 58 -26.86 2.80 5.76
C HIS A 58 -27.43 1.70 6.65
N ILE A 59 -26.95 1.51 7.89
CA ILE A 59 -27.51 0.52 8.84
C ILE A 59 -29.01 0.74 9.13
N PRO A 60 -29.47 1.93 9.59
CA PRO A 60 -30.88 2.17 9.83
C PRO A 60 -31.69 2.19 8.53
N ILE A 61 -31.13 2.71 7.43
CA ILE A 61 -31.81 2.70 6.12
C ILE A 61 -32.08 1.26 5.67
N ASN A 62 -31.09 0.37 5.78
CA ASN A 62 -31.27 -1.04 5.44
C ASN A 62 -32.27 -1.73 6.36
N ASN A 63 -32.28 -1.39 7.66
CA ASN A 63 -33.27 -1.94 8.59
C ASN A 63 -34.70 -1.48 8.25
N ILE A 64 -34.89 -0.21 7.86
CA ILE A 64 -36.18 0.34 7.44
C ILE A 64 -36.63 -0.27 6.09
N LEU A 65 -35.71 -0.48 5.15
CA LEU A 65 -36.01 -1.02 3.83
C LEU A 65 -36.29 -2.53 3.85
N VAL A 66 -35.52 -3.30 4.62
CA VAL A 66 -35.67 -4.77 4.70
C VAL A 66 -36.80 -5.19 5.65
N GLY A 67 -37.14 -4.37 6.66
CA GLY A 67 -38.26 -4.61 7.60
C GLY A 67 -39.68 -4.54 6.99
N GLY A 68 -39.79 -4.70 5.67
CA GLY A 68 -41.03 -4.92 4.92
C GLY A 68 -41.38 -6.40 4.70
N VAL A 69 -40.75 -7.32 5.45
CA VAL A 69 -41.10 -8.75 5.59
C VAL A 69 -41.07 -9.10 7.08
#